data_AF-A0A7J6N365-F1
#
_entry.id   AF-A0A7J6N365-F1
#
_cell.length_a   1.000
_cell.length_b   1.000
_cell.length_c   1.000
_cell.angle_alpha   90.00
_cell.angle_beta   90.00
_cell.angle_gamma   90.00
#
_symmetry.space_group_name_H-M   'P 1'
#
loop_
_entity.id
_entity.type
_entity.pdbx_description
1 polymer ?
#
loop_
_entity_poly.entity_id
_entity_poly.type
_entity_poly.pdbx_seq_one_letter_code
_entity_poly.pdbx_strand_id
1 'polypeptide(L)'
;MEFGPLWVGLAELEKRCQLHFGGDAFKLTYLDSIPLQDYFAVMDDHFSVRRHLQMLRMSVDKKSRQYRETQKQLLVRLRDKQLSELNGLDELLEATYGGLIDTLDEIEDARMALRVIGGDLAAATELILGLMKWRFDMNDEDYQHLRQVMSSDGLLIASDAPTTDFDISSETENDDLMHPTQGWHERTESSIAKLLKTAGFTKSGKTETMILPQCRIAEDTELLKKLMTRLIDRLANGARPAPASAVVAQRE
;
A
#
# COMPACT_ATOMS: atom_id res chain seq x y z
N MET A 1 16.40 15.42 -5.74
CA MET A 1 15.71 15.93 -4.54
C MET A 1 14.54 14.99 -4.34
N GLU A 2 14.46 14.31 -3.20
CA GLU A 2 13.37 13.36 -2.94
C GLU A 2 12.04 14.12 -2.86
N PHE A 3 11.00 13.58 -3.50
CA PHE A 3 9.71 14.24 -3.67
C PHE A 3 8.92 14.36 -2.34
N GLY A 4 8.93 13.32 -1.51
CA GLY A 4 8.20 13.28 -0.24
C GLY A 4 8.61 14.36 0.78
N PRO A 5 9.91 14.56 1.06
CA PRO A 5 10.39 15.54 2.05
C PRO A 5 9.98 17.00 1.78
N LEU A 6 9.63 17.34 0.54
CA LEU A 6 9.12 18.68 0.20
C LEU A 6 7.86 19.05 1.00
N TRP A 7 7.06 18.06 1.40
CA TRP A 7 5.88 18.26 2.24
C TRP A 7 6.20 19.00 3.54
N VAL A 8 7.27 18.62 4.24
CA VAL A 8 7.59 19.19 5.56
C VAL A 8 7.92 20.68 5.43
N GLY A 9 8.72 21.04 4.42
CA GLY A 9 9.03 22.43 4.14
C GLY A 9 7.79 23.23 3.74
N LEU A 10 6.90 22.60 2.98
CA LEU A 10 5.67 23.21 2.52
C LEU A 10 4.66 23.46 3.66
N ALA A 11 4.45 22.48 4.52
CA ALA A 11 3.56 22.57 5.68
C ALA A 11 4.06 23.62 6.69
N GLU A 12 5.36 23.69 6.93
CA GLU A 12 5.94 24.69 7.81
C GLU A 12 5.87 26.10 7.20
N LEU A 13 6.06 26.23 5.89
CA LEU A 13 5.88 27.50 5.18
C LEU A 13 4.44 27.99 5.27
N GLU A 14 3.45 27.12 5.01
CA GLU A 14 2.04 27.45 5.15
C GLU A 14 1.72 27.95 6.56
N LYS A 15 2.14 27.20 7.58
CA LYS A 15 1.93 27.55 8.99
C LYS A 15 2.55 28.91 9.36
N ARG A 16 3.80 29.16 8.94
CA ARG A 16 4.48 30.44 9.22
C ARG A 16 3.83 31.60 8.49
N CYS A 17 3.45 31.42 7.23
CA CYS A 17 2.77 32.46 6.48
C CYS A 17 1.42 32.81 7.09
N GLN A 18 0.65 31.81 7.56
CA GLN A 18 -0.59 32.06 8.29
C GLN A 18 -0.36 32.81 9.60
N LEU A 19 0.71 32.49 10.34
CA LEU A 19 1.06 33.21 11.57
C LEU A 19 1.50 34.67 11.33
N HIS A 20 2.24 34.92 10.25
CA HIS A 20 2.79 36.25 9.94
C HIS A 20 1.84 37.17 9.18
N PHE A 21 1.05 36.62 8.26
CA PHE A 21 0.15 37.38 7.38
C PHE A 21 -1.33 37.15 7.73
N GLY A 22 -1.62 36.48 8.85
CA GLY A 22 -2.94 36.06 9.32
C GLY A 22 -3.91 37.20 9.57
N GLY A 23 -4.44 37.76 8.48
CA GLY A 23 -5.75 38.39 8.39
C GLY A 23 -6.59 37.67 7.34
N ASP A 24 -7.87 38.02 7.23
CA ASP A 24 -8.88 37.39 6.35
C ASP A 24 -8.53 37.30 4.85
N ALA A 25 -7.42 37.93 4.41
CA ALA A 25 -7.05 38.04 2.99
C ALA A 25 -5.89 37.13 2.54
N PHE A 26 -5.23 36.39 3.44
CA PHE A 26 -4.10 35.55 3.06
C PHE A 26 -4.58 34.20 2.49
N LYS A 27 -4.20 33.91 1.25
CA LYS A 27 -4.55 32.67 0.55
C LYS A 27 -3.35 32.14 -0.24
N LEU A 28 -2.95 30.89 0.02
CA LEU A 28 -2.02 30.18 -0.86
C LEU A 28 -2.77 29.65 -2.08
N THR A 29 -2.13 29.75 -3.25
CA THR A 29 -2.65 29.20 -4.50
C THR A 29 -1.50 28.54 -5.24
N TYR A 30 -1.75 27.36 -5.79
CA TYR A 30 -0.82 26.64 -6.65
C TYR A 30 -1.34 26.72 -8.08
N LEU A 31 -0.50 27.18 -9.02
CA LEU A 31 -0.90 27.45 -10.41
C LEU A 31 -0.46 26.35 -11.38
N ASP A 32 0.63 25.66 -11.05
CA ASP A 32 1.19 24.62 -11.91
C ASP A 32 0.33 23.34 -11.91
N SER A 33 0.67 22.42 -12.82
CA SER A 33 0.08 21.08 -12.82
C SER A 33 0.52 20.30 -11.58
N ILE A 34 -0.35 19.44 -11.07
CA ILE A 34 -0.01 18.53 -9.97
C ILE A 34 1.05 17.54 -10.47
N PRO A 35 2.19 17.39 -9.79
CA PRO A 35 3.32 16.54 -10.22
C PRO A 35 3.01 15.05 -9.99
N LEU A 36 2.09 14.51 -10.80
CA LEU A 36 1.67 13.11 -10.71
C LEU A 36 2.78 12.12 -11.07
N GLN A 37 3.69 12.50 -11.96
CA GLN A 37 4.76 11.60 -12.41
C GLN A 37 5.69 11.24 -11.26
N ASP A 38 6.13 12.23 -10.49
CA ASP A 38 7.00 12.01 -9.33
C ASP A 38 6.29 11.21 -8.24
N TYR A 39 5.01 11.50 -8.01
CA TYR A 39 4.19 10.74 -7.07
C TYR A 39 4.01 9.26 -7.50
N PHE A 40 3.77 9.02 -8.79
CA PHE A 40 3.64 7.67 -9.33
C PHE A 40 4.94 6.88 -9.27
N ALA A 41 6.10 7.52 -9.40
CA ALA A 41 7.39 6.87 -9.20
C ALA A 41 7.55 6.34 -7.77
N VAL A 42 7.28 7.17 -6.75
CA VAL A 42 7.34 6.75 -5.33
C VAL A 42 6.35 5.61 -5.04
N MET A 43 5.17 5.66 -5.67
CA MET A 43 4.16 4.60 -5.55
C MET A 43 4.61 3.27 -6.19
N ASP A 44 5.27 3.33 -7.35
CA ASP A 44 5.84 2.15 -8.01
C ASP A 44 6.96 1.53 -7.19
N ASP A 45 7.84 2.36 -6.63
CA ASP A 45 8.92 1.91 -5.74
C ASP A 45 8.34 1.17 -4.53
N HIS A 46 7.35 1.76 -3.86
CA HIS A 46 6.65 1.11 -2.73
C HIS A 46 6.02 -0.23 -3.14
N PHE A 47 5.33 -0.27 -4.28
CA PHE A 47 4.68 -1.48 -4.77
C PHE A 47 5.70 -2.57 -5.12
N SER A 48 6.84 -2.20 -5.71
CA SER A 48 7.91 -3.13 -6.08
C SER A 48 8.52 -3.83 -4.87
N VAL A 49 8.81 -3.08 -3.80
CA VAL A 49 9.36 -3.64 -2.55
C VAL A 49 8.33 -4.52 -1.85
N ARG A 50 7.05 -4.13 -1.86
CA ARG A 50 5.97 -4.98 -1.33
C ARG A 50 5.87 -6.31 -2.09
N ARG A 51 5.97 -6.29 -3.43
CA ARG A 51 5.95 -7.50 -4.26
C ARG A 51 7.18 -8.38 -4.00
N HIS A 52 8.35 -7.76 -3.83
CA HIS A 52 9.57 -8.47 -3.47
C HIS A 52 9.43 -9.18 -2.12
N LEU A 53 8.93 -8.49 -1.09
CA LEU A 53 8.66 -9.07 0.22
C LEU A 53 7.67 -10.25 0.14
N GLN A 54 6.64 -10.16 -0.70
CA GLN A 54 5.72 -11.26 -0.95
C GLN A 54 6.42 -12.48 -1.59
N MET A 55 7.29 -12.26 -2.57
CA MET A 55 8.06 -13.35 -3.20
C MET A 55 9.00 -14.05 -2.21
N LEU A 56 9.65 -13.28 -1.33
CA LEU A 56 10.51 -13.83 -0.27
C LEU A 56 9.70 -14.69 0.71
N ARG A 57 8.51 -14.24 1.12
CA ARG A 57 7.58 -15.02 1.97
C ARG A 57 7.18 -16.35 1.32
N MET A 58 6.83 -16.35 0.04
CA MET A 58 6.56 -17.58 -0.71
C MET A 58 7.79 -18.50 -0.79
N SER A 59 9.00 -17.93 -0.88
CA SER A 59 10.24 -18.71 -0.81
C SER A 59 10.45 -19.33 0.56
N VAL A 60 10.15 -18.63 1.66
CA VAL A 60 10.21 -19.18 3.03
C VAL A 60 9.26 -20.36 3.17
N ASP A 61 8.02 -20.24 2.70
CA ASP A 61 7.05 -21.34 2.73
C ASP A 61 7.56 -22.57 1.99
N LYS A 62 8.09 -22.37 0.77
CA LYS A 62 8.66 -23.47 -0.04
C LYS A 62 9.84 -24.14 0.65
N LYS A 63 10.82 -23.34 1.14
CA LYS A 63 12.01 -23.84 1.84
C LYS A 63 11.64 -24.55 3.15
N SER A 64 10.68 -24.02 3.90
CA SER A 64 10.17 -24.62 5.14
C SER A 64 9.49 -25.97 4.90
N ARG A 65 8.69 -26.10 3.82
CA ARG A 65 8.11 -27.40 3.42
C ARG A 65 9.20 -28.40 3.06
N GLN A 66 10.19 -27.98 2.27
CA GLN A 66 11.32 -28.83 1.87
C GLN A 66 12.17 -29.28 3.07
N TYR A 67 12.44 -28.37 4.00
CA TYR A 67 13.17 -28.67 5.24
C TYR A 67 12.43 -29.73 6.07
N ARG A 68 11.11 -29.53 6.30
CA ARG A 68 10.29 -30.51 7.05
C ARG A 68 10.22 -31.87 6.38
N GLU A 69 10.13 -31.92 5.05
CA GLU A 69 10.09 -33.19 4.30
C GLU A 69 11.44 -33.93 4.37
N THR A 70 12.55 -33.21 4.20
CA THR A 70 13.91 -33.76 4.33
C THR A 70 14.15 -34.27 5.75
N GLN A 71 13.73 -33.50 6.76
CA GLN A 71 13.81 -33.90 8.17
C GLN A 71 13.00 -35.17 8.46
N LYS A 72 11.77 -35.29 7.94
CA LYS A 72 10.94 -36.51 8.07
C LYS A 72 11.63 -37.73 7.46
N GLN A 73 12.18 -37.59 6.24
CA GLN A 73 12.88 -38.68 5.56
C GLN A 73 14.11 -39.16 6.35
N LEU A 74 14.86 -38.22 6.91
CA LEU A 74 16.03 -38.50 7.74
C LEU A 74 15.64 -39.23 9.03
N LEU A 75 14.57 -38.82 9.70
CA LEU A 75 14.03 -39.50 10.89
C LEU A 75 13.56 -40.93 10.59
N VAL A 76 12.91 -41.16 9.45
CA VAL A 76 12.48 -42.49 9.01
C VAL A 76 13.70 -43.39 8.75
N ARG A 77 14.72 -42.88 8.06
CA ARG A 77 15.94 -43.66 7.79
C ARG A 77 16.76 -43.97 9.05
N LEU A 78 16.83 -43.02 9.99
CA LEU A 78 17.47 -43.24 11.28
C LEU A 78 16.75 -44.34 12.09
N ARG A 79 15.41 -44.35 12.06
CA ARG A 79 14.59 -45.40 12.67
C ARG A 79 14.84 -46.78 12.04
N ASP A 80 14.96 -46.83 10.71
CA ASP A 80 15.05 -48.08 9.94
C ASP A 80 16.50 -48.65 9.87
N LYS A 81 17.47 -48.04 10.57
CA LYS A 81 18.90 -48.44 10.66
C LYS A 81 19.61 -48.60 9.31
N GLN A 82 19.14 -47.94 8.26
CA GLN A 82 19.80 -47.94 6.96
C GLN A 82 20.92 -46.89 6.93
N LEU A 83 22.13 -47.30 7.31
CA LEU A 83 23.28 -46.41 7.54
C LEU A 83 24.02 -45.95 6.26
N SER A 84 23.67 -46.48 5.08
CA SER A 84 24.55 -46.41 3.90
C SER A 84 24.38 -45.18 2.99
N GLU A 85 23.35 -44.34 3.18
CA GLU A 85 23.08 -43.16 2.33
C GLU A 85 22.62 -41.90 3.12
N LEU A 86 23.03 -41.74 4.38
CA LEU A 86 22.63 -40.56 5.20
C LEU A 86 23.28 -39.24 4.74
N ASN A 87 24.52 -39.30 4.23
CA ASN A 87 25.31 -38.10 3.95
C ASN A 87 24.60 -37.10 3.01
N GLY A 88 23.88 -37.58 1.98
CA GLY A 88 23.20 -36.69 1.04
C GLY A 88 21.95 -36.00 1.61
N LEU A 89 21.30 -36.61 2.61
CA LEU A 89 20.15 -35.99 3.29
C LEU A 89 20.60 -34.98 4.35
N ASP A 90 21.68 -35.28 5.06
CA ASP A 90 22.26 -34.38 6.06
C ASP A 90 22.75 -33.08 5.39
N GLU A 91 23.49 -33.19 4.28
CA GLU A 91 23.93 -32.04 3.47
C GLU A 91 22.74 -31.23 2.92
N LEU A 92 21.68 -31.90 2.44
CA LEU A 92 20.47 -31.22 1.96
C LEU A 92 19.71 -30.51 3.08
N LEU A 93 19.68 -31.09 4.28
CA LEU A 93 19.04 -30.49 5.45
C LEU A 93 19.79 -29.23 5.89
N GLU A 94 21.12 -29.28 5.97
CA GLU A 94 21.96 -28.11 6.27
C GLU A 94 21.80 -27.02 5.21
N ALA A 95 21.83 -27.37 3.92
CA ALA A 95 21.65 -26.42 2.83
C ALA A 95 20.26 -25.74 2.86
N THR A 96 19.20 -26.50 3.12
CA THR A 96 17.84 -25.95 3.20
C THR A 96 17.63 -25.08 4.44
N TYR A 97 18.28 -25.42 5.56
CA TYR A 97 18.28 -24.59 6.77
C TYR A 97 19.06 -23.28 6.57
N GLY A 98 20.28 -23.35 6.03
CA GLY A 98 21.08 -22.17 5.73
C GLY A 98 20.34 -21.22 4.78
N GLY A 99 19.81 -21.76 3.67
CA GLY A 99 19.03 -20.96 2.73
C GLY A 99 17.71 -20.42 3.31
N LEU A 100 17.15 -21.01 4.39
CA LEU A 100 16.01 -20.45 5.11
C LEU A 100 16.44 -19.22 5.92
N ILE A 101 17.56 -19.30 6.64
CA ILE A 101 18.13 -18.17 7.40
C ILE A 101 18.43 -17.00 6.45
N ASP A 102 19.11 -17.24 5.34
CA ASP A 102 19.43 -16.19 4.35
C ASP A 102 18.15 -15.49 3.84
N THR A 103 17.07 -16.25 3.59
CA THR A 103 15.80 -15.68 3.13
C THR A 103 15.09 -14.89 4.23
N LEU A 104 15.27 -15.27 5.49
CA LEU A 104 14.70 -14.54 6.63
C LEU A 104 15.43 -13.21 6.83
N ASP A 105 16.75 -13.18 6.70
CA ASP A 105 17.55 -11.96 6.73
C ASP A 105 17.14 -11.01 5.57
N GLU A 106 17.00 -11.54 4.35
CA GLU A 106 16.48 -10.76 3.20
C GLU A 106 15.07 -10.21 3.45
N ILE A 107 14.21 -10.93 4.20
CA ILE A 107 12.88 -10.43 4.59
C ILE A 107 13.00 -9.25 5.54
N GLU A 108 13.93 -9.27 6.51
CA GLU A 108 14.13 -8.16 7.43
C GLU A 108 14.59 -6.90 6.70
N ASP A 109 15.55 -7.04 5.77
CA ASP A 109 16.00 -5.95 4.89
C ASP A 109 14.86 -5.39 4.04
N ALA A 110 14.07 -6.26 3.41
CA ALA A 110 12.91 -5.85 2.61
C ALA A 110 11.83 -5.15 3.44
N ARG A 111 11.62 -5.56 4.70
CA ARG A 111 10.69 -4.89 5.63
C ARG A 111 11.19 -3.50 6.02
N MET A 112 12.48 -3.36 6.30
CA MET A 112 13.10 -2.06 6.58
C MET A 112 12.96 -1.11 5.38
N ALA A 113 13.28 -1.60 4.17
CA ALA A 113 13.10 -0.84 2.94
C ALA A 113 11.63 -0.42 2.73
N LEU A 114 10.67 -1.34 2.97
CA LEU A 114 9.24 -1.05 2.85
C LEU A 114 8.79 0.04 3.84
N ARG A 115 9.33 0.05 5.06
CA ARG A 115 9.02 1.08 6.06
C ARG A 115 9.55 2.46 5.66
N VAL A 116 10.76 2.54 5.11
CA VAL A 116 11.35 3.80 4.62
C VAL A 116 10.53 4.35 3.46
N ILE A 117 10.33 3.55 2.41
CA ILE A 117 9.59 3.98 1.22
C ILE A 117 8.12 4.22 1.54
N GLY A 118 7.54 3.49 2.50
CA GLY A 118 6.19 3.75 3.00
C GLY A 118 6.06 5.12 3.68
N GLY A 119 7.09 5.55 4.41
CA GLY A 119 7.19 6.91 4.96
C GLY A 119 7.29 7.97 3.87
N ASP A 120 8.10 7.73 2.84
CA ASP A 120 8.24 8.63 1.69
C ASP A 120 6.93 8.77 0.91
N LEU A 121 6.23 7.64 0.69
CA LEU A 121 4.92 7.63 0.04
C LEU A 121 3.86 8.35 0.87
N ALA A 122 3.88 8.21 2.21
CA ALA A 122 2.99 8.95 3.09
C ALA A 122 3.22 10.47 2.97
N ALA A 123 4.48 10.91 3.03
CA ALA A 123 4.84 12.32 2.86
C ALA A 123 4.47 12.85 1.47
N ALA A 124 4.73 12.07 0.42
CA ALA A 124 4.37 12.38 -0.95
C ALA A 124 2.84 12.49 -1.15
N THR A 125 2.07 11.65 -0.45
CA THR A 125 0.60 11.69 -0.48
C THR A 125 0.08 12.97 0.16
N GLU A 126 0.62 13.36 1.31
CA GLU A 126 0.25 14.62 1.98
C GLU A 126 0.66 15.85 1.15
N LEU A 127 1.81 15.81 0.48
CA LEU A 127 2.21 16.83 -0.48
C LEU A 127 1.19 17.00 -1.60
N ILE A 128 0.82 15.92 -2.27
CA ILE A 128 -0.16 15.94 -3.36
C ILE A 128 -1.52 16.45 -2.86
N LEU A 129 -1.96 16.03 -1.69
CA LEU A 129 -3.19 16.52 -1.04
C LEU A 129 -3.15 18.03 -0.80
N GLY A 130 -2.03 18.56 -0.27
CA GLY A 130 -1.85 20.00 -0.05
C GLY A 130 -1.86 20.80 -1.36
N LEU A 131 -1.14 20.30 -2.38
CA LEU A 131 -1.15 20.92 -3.72
C LEU A 131 -2.56 20.91 -4.33
N MET A 132 -3.32 19.81 -4.19
CA MET A 132 -4.71 19.73 -4.62
C MET A 132 -5.60 20.75 -3.89
N LYS A 133 -5.43 20.90 -2.56
CA LYS A 133 -6.19 21.86 -1.75
C LYS A 133 -6.05 23.28 -2.32
N TRP A 134 -4.83 23.73 -2.58
CA TRP A 134 -4.59 25.07 -3.10
C TRP A 134 -4.89 25.23 -4.59
N ARG A 135 -4.69 24.17 -5.39
CA ARG A 135 -4.93 24.21 -6.84
C ARG A 135 -6.42 24.26 -7.19
N PHE A 136 -7.25 23.63 -6.37
CA PHE A 136 -8.70 23.53 -6.61
C PHE A 136 -9.53 24.36 -5.64
N ASP A 137 -8.90 25.12 -4.74
CA ASP A 137 -9.58 25.96 -3.74
C ASP A 137 -10.60 25.17 -2.93
N MET A 138 -10.15 24.05 -2.34
CA MET A 138 -11.02 23.18 -1.54
C MET A 138 -11.25 23.75 -0.14
N ASN A 139 -12.47 23.58 0.38
CA ASN A 139 -12.75 23.84 1.78
C ASN A 139 -12.10 22.76 2.66
N ASP A 140 -12.08 23.00 3.97
CA ASP A 140 -11.46 22.04 4.90
C ASP A 140 -12.24 20.71 4.97
N GLU A 141 -13.56 20.71 4.78
CA GLU A 141 -14.36 19.48 4.77
C GLU A 141 -14.02 18.55 3.60
N ASP A 142 -13.94 19.11 2.39
CA ASP A 142 -13.56 18.42 1.15
C ASP A 142 -12.14 17.87 1.26
N TYR A 143 -11.22 18.68 1.82
CA TYR A 143 -9.84 18.27 2.06
C TYR A 143 -9.75 17.10 3.05
N GLN A 144 -10.48 17.14 4.17
CA GLN A 144 -10.49 16.04 5.14
C GLN A 144 -11.06 14.75 4.54
N HIS A 145 -12.13 14.83 3.74
CA HIS A 145 -12.68 13.67 3.05
C HIS A 145 -11.67 13.06 2.06
N LEU A 146 -11.02 13.90 1.27
CA LEU A 146 -10.01 13.45 0.31
C LEU A 146 -8.79 12.83 1.02
N ARG A 147 -8.38 13.42 2.15
CA ARG A 147 -7.33 12.89 3.01
C ARG A 147 -7.69 11.53 3.61
N GLN A 148 -8.95 11.32 4.03
CA GLN A 148 -9.41 10.00 4.49
C GLN A 148 -9.39 8.95 3.38
N VAL A 149 -9.77 9.34 2.15
CA VAL A 149 -9.76 8.44 0.98
C VAL A 149 -8.35 7.99 0.59
N MET A 150 -7.37 8.89 0.71
CA MET A 150 -5.96 8.59 0.39
C MET A 150 -5.11 8.29 1.64
N SER A 151 -5.74 8.10 2.80
CA SER A 151 -5.04 8.08 4.10
C SER A 151 -3.90 7.07 4.15
N SER A 152 -2.74 7.57 4.60
CA SER A 152 -1.49 6.84 4.77
C SER A 152 -1.43 6.01 6.05
N ASP A 153 -2.47 6.01 6.89
CA ASP A 153 -2.44 5.32 8.20
C ASP A 153 -2.16 3.81 8.06
N GLY A 154 -2.52 3.22 6.91
CA GLY A 154 -2.20 1.84 6.56
C GLY A 154 -0.79 1.58 6.02
N LEU A 155 0.00 2.62 5.66
CA LEU A 155 1.35 2.47 5.09
C LEU A 155 2.40 2.05 6.13
N LEU A 156 2.22 2.47 7.39
CA LEU A 156 3.15 2.15 8.48
C LEU A 156 2.80 0.82 9.18
N ILE A 157 1.54 0.39 9.13
CA ILE A 157 1.07 -0.82 9.83
C ILE A 157 1.41 -2.10 9.03
N ALA A 158 1.52 -2.00 7.69
CA ALA A 158 1.77 -3.16 6.83
C ALA A 158 3.22 -3.69 6.90
N SER A 159 4.21 -2.87 7.25
CA SER A 159 5.60 -3.32 7.46
C SER A 159 5.77 -4.14 8.74
N ASP A 160 4.91 -3.86 9.72
CA ASP A 160 5.03 -4.36 11.10
C ASP A 160 4.07 -5.52 11.39
N ALA A 161 3.20 -5.88 10.43
CA ALA A 161 2.38 -7.09 10.51
C ALA A 161 3.28 -8.29 10.85
N PRO A 162 3.05 -8.95 11.99
CA PRO A 162 3.93 -10.01 12.48
C PRO A 162 4.11 -11.10 11.42
N THR A 163 5.32 -11.60 11.28
CA THR A 163 5.64 -12.89 10.64
C THR A 163 4.99 -14.08 11.38
N THR A 164 4.32 -13.81 12.50
CA THR A 164 3.60 -14.77 13.32
C THR A 164 2.10 -14.79 12.98
N ASP A 165 1.75 -15.13 11.75
CA ASP A 165 0.65 -16.09 11.58
C ASP A 165 1.23 -17.48 11.89
N PHE A 166 1.69 -17.64 13.13
CA PHE A 166 1.94 -18.93 13.75
C PHE A 166 0.62 -19.38 14.35
N ASP A 167 -0.42 -19.49 13.52
CA ASP A 167 -1.55 -20.33 13.87
C ASP A 167 -1.09 -21.77 13.68
N ILE A 168 -0.43 -22.31 14.72
CA ILE A 168 -0.64 -23.71 15.05
C ILE A 168 -2.12 -23.83 15.42
N SER A 169 -2.97 -24.01 14.42
CA SER A 169 -4.25 -24.70 14.58
C SER A 169 -4.90 -24.98 13.22
N SER A 170 -4.32 -25.89 12.46
CA SER A 170 -4.98 -27.17 12.21
C SER A 170 -4.13 -27.98 11.23
N GLU A 171 -3.90 -29.24 11.58
CA GLU A 171 -3.49 -30.28 10.64
C GLU A 171 -4.66 -30.56 9.68
N THR A 172 -5.09 -29.56 8.90
CA THR A 172 -5.84 -29.81 7.68
C THR A 172 -4.86 -29.79 6.53
N GLU A 173 -4.74 -30.93 5.85
CA GLU A 173 -3.85 -31.16 4.69
C GLU A 173 -4.23 -30.33 3.44
N ASN A 174 -4.85 -29.16 3.64
CA ASN A 174 -5.22 -28.25 2.57
C ASN A 174 -4.31 -27.02 2.63
N ASP A 175 -3.43 -26.96 1.63
CA ASP A 175 -2.72 -25.83 1.00
C ASP A 175 -2.94 -24.37 1.49
N ASP A 176 -2.91 -24.09 2.79
CA ASP A 176 -2.90 -22.72 3.29
C ASP A 176 -1.47 -22.17 3.26
N LEU A 177 -1.04 -21.78 2.06
CA LEU A 177 0.07 -20.86 1.83
C LEU A 177 -0.20 -19.56 2.58
N MET A 178 0.85 -18.91 3.10
CA MET A 178 0.75 -17.61 3.76
C MET A 178 0.03 -16.61 2.84
N HIS A 179 -1.21 -16.26 3.19
CA HIS A 179 -2.04 -15.44 2.32
C HIS A 179 -1.53 -14.00 2.28
N PRO A 180 -1.44 -13.36 1.09
CA PRO A 180 -0.91 -12.02 1.02
C PRO A 180 -1.89 -11.03 1.66
N THR A 181 -1.41 -10.24 2.61
CA THR A 181 -2.23 -9.26 3.30
C THR A 181 -2.47 -8.02 2.42
N GLN A 182 -3.72 -7.54 2.40
CA GLN A 182 -4.08 -6.28 1.75
C GLN A 182 -3.32 -5.11 2.38
N GLY A 183 -2.96 -4.12 1.57
CA GLY A 183 -2.14 -2.97 1.98
C GLY A 183 -2.72 -1.65 1.49
N TRP A 184 -1.91 -0.60 1.53
CA TRP A 184 -2.36 0.75 1.16
C TRP A 184 -2.87 0.85 -0.28
N HIS A 185 -2.24 0.14 -1.23
CA HIS A 185 -2.59 0.21 -2.64
C HIS A 185 -4.06 -0.21 -2.89
N GLU A 186 -4.46 -1.40 -2.42
CA GLU A 186 -5.82 -1.92 -2.65
C GLU A 186 -6.89 -1.10 -1.91
N ARG A 187 -6.57 -0.62 -0.71
CA ARG A 187 -7.47 0.24 0.09
C ARG A 187 -7.70 1.58 -0.58
N THR A 188 -6.64 2.22 -1.07
CA THR A 188 -6.70 3.52 -1.75
C THR A 188 -7.41 3.37 -3.09
N GLU A 189 -7.14 2.32 -3.84
CA GLU A 189 -7.83 2.01 -5.10
C GLU A 189 -9.34 1.86 -4.88
N SER A 190 -9.74 1.05 -3.90
CA SER A 190 -11.15 0.84 -3.56
C SER A 190 -11.83 2.13 -3.09
N SER A 191 -11.12 2.93 -2.30
CA SER A 191 -11.64 4.19 -1.75
C SER A 191 -11.82 5.25 -2.83
N ILE A 192 -10.85 5.42 -3.74
CA ILE A 192 -10.97 6.34 -4.88
C ILE A 192 -12.05 5.85 -5.85
N ALA A 193 -12.11 4.55 -6.16
CA ALA A 193 -13.15 4.00 -7.02
C ALA A 193 -14.55 4.24 -6.44
N LYS A 194 -14.72 4.11 -5.13
CA LYS A 194 -15.97 4.45 -4.43
C LYS A 194 -16.26 5.95 -4.46
N LEU A 195 -15.25 6.79 -4.24
CA LEU A 195 -15.40 8.25 -4.29
C LEU A 195 -15.87 8.72 -5.67
N LEU A 196 -15.27 8.20 -6.75
CA LEU A 196 -15.63 8.57 -8.13
C LEU A 196 -17.06 8.17 -8.53
N LYS A 197 -17.69 7.24 -7.80
CA LYS A 197 -19.10 6.87 -7.97
C LYS A 197 -20.07 7.76 -7.21
N THR A 198 -19.59 8.58 -6.27
CA THR A 198 -20.47 9.49 -5.55
C THR A 198 -20.97 10.59 -6.49
N ALA A 199 -22.17 11.11 -6.20
CA ALA A 199 -22.89 12.01 -7.11
C ALA A 199 -22.08 13.26 -7.51
N GLY A 200 -21.14 13.71 -6.68
CA GLY A 200 -20.25 14.85 -6.96
C GLY A 200 -19.22 14.60 -8.07
N PHE A 201 -18.92 13.34 -8.42
CA PHE A 201 -17.89 12.97 -9.41
C PHE A 201 -18.44 12.32 -10.68
N THR A 202 -19.70 11.89 -10.70
CA THR A 202 -20.34 11.29 -11.87
C THR A 202 -20.68 12.35 -12.94
N LYS A 203 -20.30 12.13 -14.21
CA LYS A 203 -20.71 13.02 -15.31
C LYS A 203 -22.16 12.70 -15.66
N SER A 204 -23.10 13.60 -15.32
CA SER A 204 -24.46 13.62 -15.86
C SER A 204 -25.25 12.31 -15.73
N GLY A 205 -25.91 12.07 -14.58
CA GLY A 205 -27.11 11.22 -14.46
C GLY A 205 -27.03 9.74 -14.87
N LYS A 206 -25.91 9.28 -15.42
CA LYS A 206 -25.60 7.89 -15.71
C LYS A 206 -24.62 7.45 -14.66
N THR A 207 -25.11 6.64 -13.73
CA THR A 207 -24.28 5.84 -12.84
C THR A 207 -23.35 5.02 -13.73
N GLU A 208 -22.10 5.45 -13.90
CA GLU A 208 -21.08 4.63 -14.54
C GLU A 208 -21.06 3.32 -13.75
N THR A 209 -21.43 2.22 -14.41
CA THR A 209 -21.33 0.85 -13.90
C THR A 209 -19.84 0.46 -13.87
N MET A 210 -19.05 1.21 -13.12
CA MET A 210 -17.72 0.78 -12.75
C MET A 210 -17.91 -0.37 -11.77
N ILE A 211 -17.38 -1.56 -12.05
CA ILE A 211 -17.40 -2.65 -11.09
C ILE A 211 -16.54 -2.21 -9.90
N LEU A 212 -17.03 -2.32 -8.66
CA LEU A 212 -16.16 -2.05 -7.51
C LEU A 212 -15.02 -3.08 -7.57
N PRO A 213 -13.75 -2.65 -7.51
CA PRO A 213 -12.67 -3.60 -7.30
C PRO A 213 -13.03 -4.41 -6.06
N GLN A 214 -13.10 -5.74 -6.20
CA GLN A 214 -12.98 -6.57 -5.02
C GLN A 214 -11.61 -6.23 -4.44
N CYS A 215 -11.52 -6.00 -3.13
CA CYS A 215 -10.26 -5.69 -2.46
C CYS A 215 -9.33 -6.91 -2.55
N ARG A 216 -8.76 -7.12 -3.73
CA ARG A 216 -7.87 -8.21 -4.12
C ARG A 216 -6.49 -7.60 -4.23
N ILE A 217 -5.47 -8.39 -3.94
CA ILE A 217 -4.08 -7.98 -4.10
C ILE A 217 -3.87 -7.52 -5.54
N ALA A 218 -3.35 -6.30 -5.70
CA ALA A 218 -3.14 -5.75 -7.02
C ALA A 218 -1.95 -6.43 -7.72
N GLU A 219 -2.07 -6.65 -9.03
CA GLU A 219 -0.99 -7.19 -9.85
C GLU A 219 -0.06 -6.09 -10.39
N ASP A 220 -0.60 -4.89 -10.58
CA ASP A 220 0.08 -3.70 -11.08
C ASP A 220 -0.41 -2.42 -10.37
N THR A 221 0.24 -1.30 -10.68
CA THR A 221 -0.12 0.04 -10.19
C THR A 221 -0.95 0.84 -11.20
N GLU A 222 -1.25 0.30 -12.37
CA GLU A 222 -1.84 1.06 -13.47
C GLU A 222 -3.26 1.51 -13.15
N LEU A 223 -4.04 0.64 -12.52
CA LEU A 223 -5.43 0.95 -12.17
C LEU A 223 -5.51 2.13 -11.20
N LEU A 224 -4.68 2.13 -10.15
CA LEU A 224 -4.61 3.22 -9.20
C LEU A 224 -4.15 4.53 -9.87
N LYS A 225 -3.13 4.48 -10.75
CA LYS A 225 -2.69 5.66 -11.52
C LYS A 225 -3.80 6.24 -12.39
N LYS A 226 -4.55 5.38 -13.09
CA LYS A 226 -5.69 5.77 -13.94
C LYS A 226 -6.80 6.41 -13.09
N LEU A 227 -7.08 5.84 -11.91
CA LEU A 227 -8.06 6.37 -10.97
C LEU A 227 -7.66 7.74 -10.40
N MET A 228 -6.40 7.91 -10.00
CA MET A 228 -5.88 9.18 -9.50
C MET A 228 -5.86 10.27 -10.56
N THR A 229 -5.47 9.94 -11.79
CA THR A 229 -5.55 10.87 -12.92
C THR A 229 -7.00 11.29 -13.16
N ARG A 230 -7.94 10.34 -13.19
CA ARG A 230 -9.38 10.62 -13.33
C ARG A 230 -9.90 11.49 -12.19
N LEU A 231 -9.47 11.25 -10.95
CA LEU A 231 -9.86 12.05 -9.80
C LEU A 231 -9.43 13.51 -9.97
N ILE A 232 -8.18 13.75 -10.35
CA ILE A 232 -7.64 15.08 -10.60
C ILE A 232 -8.37 15.78 -11.74
N ASP A 233 -8.63 15.08 -12.85
CA ASP A 233 -9.38 15.62 -13.98
C ASP A 233 -10.79 16.04 -13.55
N ARG A 234 -11.44 15.27 -12.68
CA ARG A 234 -12.79 15.61 -12.19
C ARG A 234 -12.76 16.80 -11.25
N LEU A 235 -11.78 16.87 -10.35
CA LEU A 235 -11.56 18.04 -9.49
C LEU A 235 -11.30 19.31 -10.32
N ALA A 236 -10.51 19.20 -11.39
CA ALA A 236 -10.25 20.30 -12.32
C ALA A 236 -11.51 20.77 -13.07
N ASN A 237 -12.46 19.86 -13.29
CA ASN A 237 -13.78 20.16 -13.88
C ASN A 237 -14.81 20.63 -12.84
N GLY A 238 -14.41 20.90 -11.59
CA GLY A 238 -15.28 21.44 -10.54
C GLY A 238 -15.98 20.40 -9.67
N ALA A 239 -15.58 19.13 -9.71
CA ALA A 239 -16.15 18.10 -8.85
C ALA A 239 -15.78 18.32 -7.36
N ARG A 240 -16.82 18.25 -6.52
CA ARG A 240 -16.90 18.14 -5.05
C ARG A 240 -16.60 16.78 -4.41
N PRO A 241 -15.59 16.53 -3.56
CA PRO A 241 -15.63 15.39 -2.65
C PRO A 241 -16.63 15.59 -1.50
N ALA A 242 -17.92 15.58 -1.85
CA ALA A 242 -18.99 15.66 -0.86
C ALA A 242 -19.21 14.30 -0.17
N PRO A 243 -19.49 14.27 1.15
CA PRO A 243 -20.00 13.08 1.81
C PRO A 243 -21.33 12.67 1.19
N ALA A 244 -21.55 11.36 1.04
CA ALA A 244 -22.82 10.81 0.52
C ALA A 244 -24.07 11.32 1.27
N SER A 245 -23.92 11.80 2.51
CA SER A 245 -24.98 12.39 3.33
C SER A 245 -25.48 13.76 2.83
N ALA A 246 -24.68 14.53 2.09
CA ALA A 246 -25.07 15.86 1.62
C ALA A 246 -25.93 15.81 0.34
N VAL A 247 -25.91 14.69 -0.38
CA VAL A 247 -26.63 14.53 -1.66
C VAL A 247 -28.13 14.26 -1.44
N VAL A 248 -28.51 13.74 -0.27
CA VAL A 248 -29.93 13.48 0.06
C VAL A 248 -30.66 14.77 0.39
N ALA A 249 -29.99 15.76 0.98
CA ALA A 249 -30.60 17.02 1.41
C ALA A 249 -30.91 18.02 0.26
N GLN A 250 -30.48 17.74 -0.98
CA GLN A 250 -30.78 18.57 -2.16
C GLN A 250 -31.85 17.96 -3.07
N ARG A 251 -32.54 16.90 -2.63
CA ARG A 251 -33.59 16.19 -3.40
C ARG A 251 -34.96 16.15 -2.72
N GLU A 252 -35.15 16.87 -1.63
CA GLU A 252 -36.47 17.11 -1.00
C GLU A 252 -36.94 18.55 -1.19
#